data_AF-A0A2E8S5S1-F1
#
_entry.id   AF-A0A2E8S5S1-F1
#
_cell.length_a   1.000
_cell.length_b   1.000
_cell.length_c   1.000
_cell.angle_alpha   90.00
_cell.angle_beta   90.00
_cell.angle_gamma   90.00
#
_symmetry.space_group_name_H-M   'P 1'
#
loop_
_entity.id
_entity.type
_entity.pdbx_description
1 polymer ?
#
loop_
_entity_poly.entity_id
_entity_poly.type
_entity_poly.pdbx_seq_one_letter_code
_entity_poly.pdbx_strand_id
1 'polypeptide(L)'
;MYSGIVSLLLICSAAFFISETRGWKAPKYSRVVISVISGVVIGLLMQHWLLDWSYFRGGFLLLPTLLAVILLLMCSIPVESNEKKFDQKINPEKMLRSIGAVFACLLMAPGLSTVLGLSPSPPSQPAAGYGGPSGPYEVDIQAFPYDFPDEIESMRRDYETDVDFSVYLALPKLPEKANLSTIPMAILLHGFASPSFDSYHDWVEHLAARGVAVAYIQYLSDVWPEGADDFDLVEQNGMSNHPQHLPRKVVLDTAIETIIQEIILPSQNGSFSQHLHNASINPSHLLVGGHSLGAGYALLVMDTVLEKGWGNESLFISLEASYARPVQQSLQINTSKIPPHTLVHTTIAEDDMSVNDCFSVFHQDLFKNLPSNNNLLLEIQSDRHGFPPWIASHYYPATEVHDELADWGFYRRVDAQGDWLSARNRGDTNTESWAYNHLFDPLILSEMGDWSDGTPVKPISIWQDALNSDSKFSYCKTWKGP
;
A
#
# COMPACT_ATOMS: atom_id res chain seq x y z
N MET A 1 17.12 10.03 18.71
CA MET A 1 16.49 10.85 19.78
C MET A 1 15.71 9.99 20.78
N TYR A 2 14.85 9.07 20.34
CA TYR A 2 14.03 8.18 21.21
C TYR A 2 14.84 7.30 22.19
N SER A 3 15.89 6.61 21.72
CA SER A 3 16.72 5.74 22.58
C SER A 3 17.41 6.50 23.74
N GLY A 4 17.83 7.75 23.51
CA GLY A 4 18.43 8.60 24.54
C GLY A 4 17.44 9.01 25.64
N ILE A 5 16.19 9.31 25.26
CA ILE A 5 15.12 9.66 26.22
C ILE A 5 14.75 8.43 27.07
N VAL A 6 14.57 7.27 26.45
CA VAL A 6 14.26 6.02 27.15
C VAL A 6 15.37 5.65 28.13
N SER A 7 16.64 5.74 27.71
CA SER A 7 17.80 5.46 28.55
C SER A 7 17.86 6.38 29.78
N LEU A 8 17.62 7.69 29.60
CA LEU A 8 17.58 8.65 30.70
C LEU A 8 16.46 8.32 31.69
N LEU A 9 15.26 8.00 31.21
CA LEU A 9 14.12 7.63 32.06
C LEU A 9 14.36 6.33 32.84
N LEU A 10 15.05 5.36 32.26
CA LEU A 10 15.47 4.14 32.95
C LEU A 10 16.50 4.43 34.06
N ILE A 11 17.49 5.28 33.78
CA ILE A 11 18.47 5.72 34.79
C ILE A 11 17.76 6.46 35.93
N CYS A 12 16.82 7.36 35.61
CA CYS A 12 16.01 8.05 36.62
C CYS A 12 15.21 7.06 37.47
N SER A 13 14.57 6.06 36.84
CA SER A 13 13.81 5.03 37.55
C SER A 13 14.69 4.26 38.54
N ALA A 14 15.88 3.84 38.10
CA ALA A 14 16.85 3.16 38.96
C ALA A 14 17.34 4.07 40.10
N ALA A 15 17.63 5.34 39.82
CA ALA A 15 18.05 6.31 40.83
C ALA A 15 16.98 6.52 41.91
N PHE A 16 15.70 6.63 41.52
CA PHE A 16 14.60 6.76 42.48
C PHE A 16 14.41 5.49 43.32
N PHE A 17 14.52 4.30 42.71
CA PHE A 17 14.47 3.05 43.44
C PHE A 17 15.59 2.95 44.48
N ILE A 18 16.82 3.33 44.12
CA ILE A 18 17.96 3.40 45.05
C ILE A 18 17.71 4.46 46.14
N SER A 19 17.13 5.62 45.79
CA SER A 19 16.82 6.67 46.77
C SER A 19 15.80 6.21 47.83
N GLU A 20 14.83 5.36 47.46
CA GLU A 20 13.87 4.74 48.38
C GLU A 20 14.60 3.86 49.41
N THR A 21 15.59 3.06 48.97
CA THR A 21 16.42 2.25 49.88
C THR A 21 17.26 3.09 50.84
N ARG A 22 17.57 4.33 50.45
CA ARG A 22 18.32 5.32 51.26
C ARG A 22 17.41 6.23 52.10
N GLY A 23 16.09 5.98 52.09
CA GLY A 23 15.12 6.70 52.93
C GLY A 23 14.70 8.08 52.40
N TRP A 24 15.01 8.41 51.15
CA TRP A 24 14.49 9.62 50.51
C TRP A 24 12.99 9.46 50.21
N LYS A 25 12.22 10.55 50.36
CA LYS A 25 10.77 10.58 50.14
C LYS A 25 10.39 11.79 49.30
N ALA A 26 9.50 11.59 48.33
CA ALA A 26 8.98 12.66 47.50
C ALA A 26 7.99 13.57 48.28
N PRO A 27 7.87 14.86 47.91
CA PRO A 27 6.90 15.78 48.50
C PRO A 27 5.44 15.31 48.40
N LYS A 28 4.56 15.78 49.29
CA LYS A 28 3.14 15.39 49.33
C LYS A 28 2.38 15.59 48.01
N TYR A 29 2.67 16.67 47.29
CA TYR A 29 2.03 16.97 46.00
C TYR A 29 2.39 15.97 44.90
N SER A 30 3.53 15.26 45.04
CA SER A 30 3.95 14.23 44.09
C SER A 30 2.95 13.08 44.00
N ARG A 31 2.18 12.78 45.06
CA ARG A 31 1.10 11.78 45.03
C ARG A 31 0.08 12.05 43.94
N VAL A 32 -0.43 13.28 43.91
CA VAL A 32 -1.47 13.68 42.96
C VAL A 32 -0.91 13.64 41.54
N VAL A 33 0.30 14.18 41.35
CA VAL A 33 0.97 14.19 40.04
C VAL A 33 1.21 12.77 39.52
N ILE A 34 1.77 11.87 40.35
CA ILE A 34 2.02 10.46 39.99
C ILE A 34 0.71 9.76 39.61
N SER A 35 -0.36 9.92 40.40
CA SER A 35 -1.65 9.32 40.08
C SER A 35 -2.23 9.83 38.76
N VAL A 36 -2.15 11.15 38.50
CA VAL A 36 -2.64 11.75 37.25
C VAL A 36 -1.85 11.23 36.05
N ILE A 37 -0.50 11.28 36.11
CA ILE A 37 0.35 10.80 35.02
C ILE A 37 0.14 9.30 34.78
N SER A 38 0.07 8.49 35.84
CA SER A 38 -0.15 7.04 35.70
C SER A 38 -1.50 6.74 35.06
N GLY A 39 -2.56 7.47 35.46
CA GLY A 39 -3.89 7.35 34.84
C GLY A 39 -3.87 7.70 33.35
N VAL A 40 -3.20 8.80 32.97
CA VAL A 40 -3.03 9.20 31.56
C VAL A 40 -2.25 8.13 30.78
N VAL A 41 -1.14 7.62 31.32
CA VAL A 41 -0.33 6.59 30.66
C VAL A 41 -1.10 5.29 30.47
N ILE A 42 -1.86 4.84 31.47
CA ILE A 42 -2.71 3.65 31.35
C ILE A 42 -3.81 3.87 30.30
N GLY A 43 -4.42 5.05 30.27
CA GLY A 43 -5.41 5.41 29.25
C GLY A 43 -4.83 5.36 27.83
N LEU A 44 -3.64 5.93 27.64
CA LEU A 44 -2.93 5.90 26.35
C LEU A 44 -2.50 4.49 25.96
N LEU A 45 -2.07 3.65 26.90
CA LEU A 45 -1.77 2.24 26.65
C LEU A 45 -3.04 1.50 26.20
N MET A 46 -4.17 1.70 26.87
CA MET A 46 -5.43 1.07 26.47
C MET A 46 -5.87 1.52 25.08
N GLN A 47 -5.78 2.82 24.79
CA GLN A 47 -6.08 3.36 23.45
C GLN A 47 -5.14 2.76 22.40
N HIS A 48 -3.84 2.69 22.67
CA HIS A 48 -2.87 2.09 21.76
C HIS A 48 -3.19 0.61 21.51
N TRP A 49 -3.50 -0.18 22.54
CA TRP A 49 -3.86 -1.59 22.38
C TRP A 49 -5.13 -1.79 21.53
N LEU A 50 -6.15 -0.94 21.71
CA LEU A 50 -7.35 -0.97 20.89
C LEU A 50 -7.02 -0.60 19.43
N LEU A 51 -6.23 0.45 19.22
CA LEU A 51 -5.82 0.87 17.89
C LEU A 51 -4.89 -0.14 17.22
N ASP A 52 -4.02 -0.81 17.97
CA ASP A 52 -3.12 -1.83 17.43
C ASP A 52 -3.88 -3.08 17.01
N TRP A 53 -4.84 -3.50 17.83
CA TRP A 53 -5.73 -4.61 17.52
C TRP A 53 -6.61 -4.34 16.30
N SER A 54 -7.10 -3.09 16.16
CA SER A 54 -8.02 -2.72 15.07
C SER A 54 -7.35 -2.18 13.81
N TYR A 55 -6.16 -1.57 13.90
CA TYR A 55 -5.56 -0.79 12.81
C TYR A 55 -4.05 -0.98 12.66
N PHE A 56 -3.25 -0.75 13.72
CA PHE A 56 -1.80 -0.66 13.56
C PHE A 56 -1.10 -2.00 13.34
N ARG A 57 -1.72 -3.11 13.79
CA ARG A 57 -1.24 -4.47 13.55
C ARG A 57 0.24 -4.67 13.91
N GLY A 58 0.72 -4.06 14.99
CA GLY A 58 2.10 -4.16 15.45
C GLY A 58 3.08 -3.17 14.81
N GLY A 59 2.63 -2.23 13.98
CA GLY A 59 3.48 -1.23 13.33
C GLY A 59 4.18 -0.26 14.31
N PHE A 60 3.60 0.00 15.49
CA PHE A 60 4.11 0.99 16.45
C PHE A 60 4.69 0.39 17.75
N LEU A 61 5.62 -0.55 17.64
CA LEU A 61 6.25 -1.25 18.79
C LEU A 61 6.89 -0.33 19.85
N LEU A 62 7.44 0.82 19.45
CA LEU A 62 8.18 1.71 20.36
C LEU A 62 7.30 2.58 21.25
N LEU A 63 6.06 2.86 20.86
CA LEU A 63 5.13 3.67 21.64
C LEU A 63 4.75 3.01 22.98
N PRO A 64 4.27 1.75 23.04
CA PRO A 64 3.95 1.09 24.31
C PRO A 64 5.20 0.91 25.17
N THR A 65 6.37 0.71 24.55
CA THR A 65 7.66 0.62 25.25
C THR A 65 7.98 1.93 25.97
N LEU A 66 7.83 3.07 25.30
CA LEU A 66 8.04 4.39 25.92
C LEU A 66 7.06 4.63 27.07
N LEU A 67 5.77 4.36 26.86
CA LEU A 67 4.73 4.52 27.89
C LEU A 67 4.99 3.62 29.09
N ALA A 68 5.46 2.39 28.87
CA ALA A 68 5.84 1.46 29.92
C ALA A 68 7.03 1.98 30.74
N VAL A 69 8.04 2.58 30.11
CA VAL A 69 9.17 3.21 30.82
C VAL A 69 8.70 4.37 31.70
N ILE A 70 7.77 5.19 31.22
CA ILE A 70 7.17 6.27 32.02
C ILE A 70 6.39 5.69 33.21
N LEU A 71 5.61 4.63 32.99
CA LEU A 71 4.88 3.95 34.07
C LEU A 71 5.82 3.38 35.13
N LEU A 72 6.93 2.74 34.69
CA LEU A 72 7.96 2.21 35.58
C LEU A 72 8.58 3.31 36.44
N LEU A 73 8.87 4.48 35.84
CA LEU A 73 9.38 5.65 36.56
C LEU A 73 8.39 6.10 37.64
N MET A 74 7.10 6.21 37.30
CA MET A 74 6.05 6.59 38.24
C MET A 74 5.91 5.60 39.40
N CYS A 75 5.98 4.29 39.13
CA CYS A 75 5.95 3.26 40.16
C CYS A 75 7.20 3.27 41.07
N SER A 76 8.34 3.75 40.56
CA SER A 76 9.63 3.75 41.26
C SER A 76 9.84 4.94 42.19
N ILE A 77 9.04 6.01 42.10
CA ILE A 77 9.19 7.20 42.96
C ILE A 77 8.67 6.89 44.38
N PRO A 78 9.51 6.97 45.43
CA PRO A 78 9.09 6.74 46.81
C PRO A 78 8.17 7.84 47.29
N VAL A 79 6.95 7.46 47.62
CA VAL A 79 5.90 8.35 48.12
C VAL A 79 5.82 8.27 49.64
N GLU A 80 5.68 9.41 50.32
CA GLU A 80 5.53 9.49 51.78
C GLU A 80 4.27 8.74 52.28
N SER A 81 4.42 7.53 52.83
CA SER A 81 3.33 6.83 53.53
C SER A 81 3.17 7.38 54.96
N ASN A 82 1.93 7.58 55.39
CA ASN A 82 1.58 8.07 56.74
C ASN A 82 1.78 7.01 57.84
N GLU A 83 2.44 5.89 57.56
CA GLU A 83 2.53 4.77 58.51
C GLU A 83 3.64 5.00 59.53
N LYS A 84 3.23 5.08 60.81
CA LYS A 84 4.14 4.94 61.95
C LYS A 84 4.68 3.51 61.96
N LYS A 85 6.00 3.41 62.15
CA LYS A 85 6.85 2.22 62.38
C LYS A 85 6.13 0.85 62.46
N PHE A 86 6.55 -0.04 61.55
CA PHE A 86 6.64 -1.49 61.73
C PHE A 86 5.40 -2.18 62.30
N ASP A 87 4.31 -2.19 61.53
CA ASP A 87 3.35 -3.30 61.58
C ASP A 87 3.57 -4.16 60.33
N GLN A 88 3.72 -5.48 60.49
CA GLN A 88 3.96 -6.47 59.42
C GLN A 88 2.74 -6.65 58.48
N LYS A 89 1.83 -5.69 58.39
CA LYS A 89 0.71 -5.74 57.45
C LYS A 89 1.20 -5.33 56.07
N ILE A 90 0.80 -6.11 55.07
CA ILE A 90 1.02 -5.80 53.66
C ILE A 90 0.45 -4.42 53.37
N ASN A 91 1.31 -3.46 53.03
CA ASN A 91 0.90 -2.12 52.65
C ASN A 91 0.34 -2.18 51.20
N PRO A 92 -0.97 -1.93 51.00
CA PRO A 92 -1.62 -2.07 49.70
C PRO A 92 -1.07 -1.09 48.64
N GLU A 93 -0.61 0.10 49.05
CA GLU A 93 0.01 1.09 48.15
C GLU A 93 1.34 0.56 47.61
N LYS A 94 2.16 -0.04 48.49
CA LYS A 94 3.44 -0.66 48.11
C LYS A 94 3.22 -1.88 47.21
N MET A 95 2.20 -2.69 47.50
CA MET A 95 1.83 -3.84 46.67
C MET A 95 1.39 -3.39 45.27
N LEU A 96 0.53 -2.38 45.16
CA LEU A 96 0.06 -1.84 43.89
C LEU A 96 1.20 -1.24 43.05
N ARG A 97 2.12 -0.47 43.66
CA ARG A 97 3.33 0.04 42.98
C ARG A 97 4.22 -1.08 42.45
N SER A 98 4.36 -2.16 43.23
CA SER A 98 5.16 -3.33 42.82
C SER A 98 4.51 -4.06 41.65
N ILE A 99 3.19 -4.27 41.68
CA ILE A 99 2.42 -4.86 40.57
C ILE A 99 2.55 -3.97 39.33
N GLY A 100 2.38 -2.66 39.48
CA GLY A 100 2.53 -1.70 38.38
C GLY A 100 3.94 -1.70 37.76
N ALA A 101 4.99 -1.80 38.59
CA ALA A 101 6.36 -1.90 38.10
C ALA A 101 6.59 -3.22 37.33
N VAL A 102 6.10 -4.35 37.82
CA VAL A 102 6.17 -5.64 37.11
C VAL A 102 5.43 -5.55 35.78
N PHE A 103 4.23 -4.98 35.78
CA PHE A 103 3.43 -4.78 34.56
C PHE A 103 4.15 -3.89 33.55
N ALA A 104 4.76 -2.78 34.00
CA ALA A 104 5.57 -1.91 33.16
C ALA A 104 6.79 -2.64 32.57
N CYS A 105 7.48 -3.46 33.35
CA CYS A 105 8.59 -4.28 32.84
C CYS A 105 8.13 -5.27 31.77
N LEU A 106 6.97 -5.91 31.95
CA LEU A 106 6.41 -6.84 30.96
C LEU A 106 6.02 -6.12 29.67
N LEU A 107 5.41 -4.93 29.76
CA LEU A 107 5.05 -4.12 28.59
C LEU A 107 6.26 -3.58 27.83
N MET A 108 7.35 -3.29 28.52
CA MET A 108 8.59 -2.81 27.90
C MET A 108 9.38 -3.92 27.20
N ALA A 109 9.21 -5.18 27.63
CA ALA A 109 10.04 -6.29 27.17
C ALA A 109 10.06 -6.47 25.63
N PRO A 110 8.94 -6.38 24.89
CA PRO A 110 8.94 -6.59 23.44
C PRO A 110 9.76 -5.54 22.66
N GLY A 111 9.81 -4.28 23.10
CA GLY A 111 10.56 -3.22 22.41
C GLY A 111 11.94 -2.94 22.99
N LEU A 112 12.34 -3.64 24.05
CA LEU A 112 13.63 -3.39 24.71
C LEU A 112 14.82 -3.70 23.79
N SER A 113 14.77 -4.82 23.05
CA SER A 113 15.80 -5.15 22.05
C SER A 113 15.94 -4.06 21.00
N THR A 114 14.81 -3.51 20.55
CA THR A 114 14.78 -2.43 19.55
C THR A 114 15.38 -1.15 20.08
N VAL A 115 15.02 -0.73 21.31
CA VAL A 115 15.59 0.48 21.94
C VAL A 115 17.11 0.37 22.10
N LEU A 116 17.61 -0.84 22.36
CA LEU A 116 19.03 -1.15 22.48
C LEU A 116 19.74 -1.32 21.12
N GLY A 117 19.01 -1.31 19.99
CA GLY A 117 19.56 -1.52 18.66
C GLY A 117 20.02 -2.96 18.40
N LEU A 118 19.41 -3.93 19.09
CA LEU A 118 19.72 -5.36 18.99
C LEU A 118 18.72 -6.13 18.10
N SER A 119 17.58 -5.53 17.76
CA SER A 119 16.61 -6.14 16.85
C SER A 119 17.20 -6.21 15.43
N PRO A 120 17.00 -7.30 14.70
CA PRO A 120 17.41 -7.40 13.30
C PRO A 120 16.78 -6.27 12.47
N SER A 121 17.54 -5.69 11.54
CA SER A 121 16.99 -4.72 10.58
C SER A 121 16.48 -5.45 9.34
N PRO A 122 15.43 -4.93 8.68
CA PRO A 122 14.98 -5.49 7.41
C PRO A 122 16.08 -5.40 6.34
N PRO A 123 15.99 -6.20 5.27
CA PRO A 123 16.88 -6.01 4.13
C PRO A 123 16.68 -4.62 3.53
N SER A 124 17.78 -3.99 3.14
CA SER A 124 17.72 -2.70 2.44
C SER A 124 17.09 -2.86 1.06
N GLN A 125 16.65 -1.75 0.48
CA GLN A 125 16.36 -1.66 -0.94
C GLN A 125 17.45 -2.35 -1.80
N PRO A 126 17.08 -3.12 -2.84
CA PRO A 126 18.03 -3.62 -3.82
C PRO A 126 18.91 -2.49 -4.39
N ALA A 127 20.24 -2.66 -4.33
CA ALA A 127 21.18 -1.61 -4.76
C ALA A 127 21.16 -1.36 -6.29
N ALA A 128 20.70 -2.33 -7.06
CA ALA A 128 20.56 -2.25 -8.51
C ALA A 128 19.56 -3.31 -9.00
N GLY A 129 19.01 -3.10 -10.20
CA GLY A 129 18.01 -3.98 -10.78
C GLY A 129 16.60 -3.63 -10.31
N TYR A 130 15.73 -4.64 -10.29
CA TYR A 130 14.32 -4.45 -9.95
C TYR A 130 14.13 -4.23 -8.44
N GLY A 131 13.29 -3.25 -8.10
CA GLY A 131 13.05 -2.81 -6.72
C GLY A 131 14.16 -1.89 -6.19
N GLY A 132 15.19 -1.61 -7.00
CA GLY A 132 16.17 -0.57 -6.71
C GLY A 132 15.73 0.77 -7.27
N PRO A 133 16.65 1.72 -7.50
CA PRO A 133 16.33 2.99 -8.13
C PRO A 133 15.60 2.83 -9.48
N SER A 134 14.57 3.66 -9.73
CA SER A 134 13.63 3.59 -10.86
C SER A 134 14.26 3.57 -12.26
N GLY A 135 15.47 4.13 -12.41
CA GLY A 135 16.18 4.32 -13.69
C GLY A 135 16.19 3.11 -14.65
N PRO A 136 16.56 3.30 -15.92
CA PRO A 136 17.69 4.17 -16.27
C PRO A 136 17.30 5.54 -16.83
N TYR A 137 16.05 5.77 -17.23
CA TYR A 137 15.64 7.05 -17.79
C TYR A 137 15.16 8.00 -16.71
N GLU A 138 15.54 9.28 -16.81
CA GLU A 138 14.84 10.34 -16.08
C GLU A 138 13.41 10.45 -16.62
N VAL A 139 12.50 10.94 -15.77
CA VAL A 139 11.08 11.08 -16.11
C VAL A 139 10.72 12.56 -16.22
N ASP A 140 9.88 12.89 -17.20
CA ASP A 140 9.22 14.19 -17.34
C ASP A 140 7.71 14.01 -17.18
N ILE A 141 7.05 14.94 -16.50
CA ILE A 141 5.62 14.85 -16.16
C ILE A 141 4.88 16.05 -16.71
N GLN A 142 3.78 15.79 -17.42
CA GLN A 142 2.92 16.81 -18.01
C GLN A 142 1.47 16.53 -17.64
N ALA A 143 0.73 17.56 -17.22
CA ALA A 143 -0.70 17.45 -16.92
C ALA A 143 -1.53 17.88 -18.13
N PHE A 144 -2.57 17.10 -18.43
CA PHE A 144 -3.57 17.36 -19.45
C PHE A 144 -4.93 17.50 -18.77
N PRO A 145 -5.33 18.74 -18.40
CA PRO A 145 -6.62 19.00 -17.76
C PRO A 145 -7.78 18.62 -18.67
N TYR A 146 -8.88 18.15 -18.09
CA TYR A 146 -10.10 17.88 -18.82
C TYR A 146 -11.34 18.15 -17.97
N ASP A 147 -12.42 18.53 -18.65
CA ASP A 147 -13.72 18.74 -18.03
C ASP A 147 -14.62 17.53 -18.27
N PHE A 148 -15.59 17.30 -17.39
CA PHE A 148 -16.65 16.29 -17.54
C PHE A 148 -18.02 16.95 -17.31
N PRO A 149 -19.14 16.29 -17.67
CA PRO A 149 -20.46 16.93 -17.68
C PRO A 149 -20.82 17.61 -16.35
N ASP A 150 -21.36 18.84 -16.42
CA ASP A 150 -21.76 19.66 -15.26
C ASP A 150 -22.66 18.92 -14.27
N GLU A 151 -23.51 18.01 -14.78
CA GLU A 151 -24.37 17.15 -13.95
C GLU A 151 -23.54 16.29 -12.99
N ILE A 152 -22.43 15.70 -13.45
CA ILE A 152 -21.55 14.86 -12.63
C ILE A 152 -20.67 15.72 -11.74
N GLU A 153 -20.17 16.84 -12.25
CA GLU A 153 -19.41 17.82 -11.47
C GLU A 153 -20.21 18.33 -10.27
N SER A 154 -21.53 18.51 -10.43
CA SER A 154 -22.42 18.90 -9.33
C SER A 154 -22.56 17.84 -8.22
N MET A 155 -22.15 16.59 -8.47
CA MET A 155 -22.17 15.49 -7.50
C MET A 155 -20.86 15.34 -6.73
N ARG A 156 -19.84 16.15 -7.02
CA ARG A 156 -18.53 16.13 -6.35
C ARG A 156 -18.65 16.48 -4.86
N ARG A 157 -17.84 15.82 -4.03
CA ARG A 157 -17.80 15.98 -2.58
C ARG A 157 -16.48 16.58 -2.09
N ASP A 158 -16.45 16.89 -0.81
CA ASP A 158 -15.46 17.75 -0.16
C ASP A 158 -14.00 17.28 -0.36
N TYR A 159 -13.74 15.97 -0.45
CA TYR A 159 -12.38 15.46 -0.61
C TYR A 159 -11.71 15.87 -1.94
N GLU A 160 -12.50 16.22 -2.95
CA GLU A 160 -11.99 16.48 -4.30
C GLU A 160 -12.37 17.88 -4.83
N THR A 161 -12.88 18.77 -3.96
CA THR A 161 -13.34 20.13 -4.34
C THR A 161 -12.25 21.05 -4.90
N ASP A 162 -11.00 20.88 -4.47
CA ASP A 162 -9.84 21.66 -4.91
C ASP A 162 -9.02 20.95 -6.01
N VAL A 163 -9.54 19.87 -6.59
CA VAL A 163 -8.83 19.07 -7.61
C VAL A 163 -9.17 19.57 -9.02
N ASP A 164 -8.14 20.00 -9.74
CA ASP A 164 -8.21 20.24 -11.19
C ASP A 164 -7.93 18.93 -11.93
N PHE A 165 -9.00 18.19 -12.25
CA PHE A 165 -8.89 16.86 -12.84
C PHE A 165 -8.10 16.86 -14.14
N SER A 166 -7.05 16.04 -14.14
CA SER A 166 -6.10 15.96 -15.24
C SER A 166 -5.69 14.51 -15.50
N VAL A 167 -5.30 14.23 -16.73
CA VAL A 167 -4.45 13.08 -17.02
C VAL A 167 -3.00 13.52 -16.86
N TYR A 168 -2.27 12.90 -15.95
CA TYR A 168 -0.83 13.11 -15.82
C TYR A 168 -0.13 12.11 -16.71
N LEU A 169 0.64 12.62 -17.67
CA LEU A 169 1.47 11.82 -18.53
C LEU A 169 2.92 11.92 -18.06
N ALA A 170 3.47 10.79 -17.64
CA ALA A 170 4.90 10.64 -17.41
C ALA A 170 5.57 10.01 -18.63
N LEU A 171 6.67 10.63 -19.08
CA LEU A 171 7.44 10.19 -20.24
C LEU A 171 8.90 9.96 -19.86
N PRO A 172 9.53 8.87 -20.34
CA PRO A 172 10.98 8.71 -20.25
C PRO A 172 11.68 9.78 -21.10
N LYS A 173 12.72 10.39 -20.55
CA LYS A 173 13.69 11.18 -21.32
C LYS A 173 14.63 10.22 -22.04
N LEU A 174 14.25 9.85 -23.25
CA LEU A 174 15.04 8.95 -24.08
C LEU A 174 16.30 9.66 -24.59
N PRO A 175 17.46 8.98 -24.66
CA PRO A 175 18.62 9.57 -25.31
C PRO A 175 18.37 9.69 -26.81
N GLU A 176 18.89 10.75 -27.44
CA GLU A 176 18.74 11.01 -28.90
C GLU A 176 19.17 9.81 -29.77
N LYS A 177 20.11 8.99 -29.27
CA LYS A 177 20.64 7.79 -29.93
C LYS A 177 19.83 6.51 -29.68
N ALA A 178 18.73 6.57 -28.93
CA ALA A 178 17.92 5.39 -28.57
C ALA A 178 17.37 4.67 -29.80
N ASN A 179 17.21 5.37 -30.94
CA ASN A 179 16.69 4.83 -32.21
C ASN A 179 15.38 4.03 -32.04
N LEU A 180 14.52 4.46 -31.10
CA LEU A 180 13.20 3.87 -30.89
C LEU A 180 12.19 4.54 -31.82
N SER A 181 11.38 3.73 -32.51
CA SER A 181 10.23 4.23 -33.28
C SER A 181 9.00 4.44 -32.40
N THR A 182 8.85 3.64 -31.35
CA THR A 182 7.70 3.67 -30.46
C THR A 182 8.10 3.34 -29.02
N ILE A 183 7.27 3.75 -28.07
CA ILE A 183 7.28 3.28 -26.67
C ILE A 183 5.91 2.72 -26.28
N PRO A 184 5.84 1.73 -25.38
CA PRO A 184 4.57 1.21 -24.89
C PRO A 184 3.85 2.20 -23.96
N MET A 185 2.62 1.86 -23.57
CA MET A 185 1.81 2.69 -22.68
C MET A 185 1.35 1.94 -21.42
N ALA A 186 1.24 2.65 -20.30
CA ALA A 186 0.53 2.23 -19.10
C ALA A 186 -0.60 3.20 -18.77
N ILE A 187 -1.71 2.69 -18.24
CA ILE A 187 -2.80 3.47 -17.64
C ILE A 187 -2.91 3.08 -16.17
N LEU A 188 -2.82 4.06 -15.27
CA LEU A 188 -2.92 3.85 -13.83
C LEU A 188 -4.10 4.62 -13.22
N LEU A 189 -4.81 3.95 -12.30
CA LEU A 189 -5.95 4.50 -11.57
C LEU A 189 -5.70 4.50 -10.05
N HIS A 190 -6.03 5.62 -9.41
CA HIS A 190 -5.90 5.79 -7.97
C HIS A 190 -7.05 5.18 -7.15
N GLY A 191 -6.82 5.07 -5.84
CA GLY A 191 -7.82 4.64 -4.86
C GLY A 191 -8.84 5.73 -4.52
N PHE A 192 -9.80 5.39 -3.67
CA PHE A 192 -10.84 6.33 -3.24
C PHE A 192 -10.25 7.53 -2.49
N ALA A 193 -10.71 8.74 -2.83
CA ALA A 193 -10.34 10.01 -2.21
C ALA A 193 -8.82 10.28 -2.17
N SER A 194 -8.07 9.68 -3.10
CA SER A 194 -6.62 9.88 -3.25
C SER A 194 -6.28 10.24 -4.71
N PRO A 195 -6.89 11.30 -5.29
CA PRO A 195 -6.61 11.68 -6.67
C PRO A 195 -5.20 12.26 -6.84
N SER A 196 -4.52 12.66 -5.75
CA SER A 196 -3.20 13.27 -5.81
C SER A 196 -2.21 12.42 -6.60
N PHE A 197 -1.61 13.01 -7.63
CA PHE A 197 -0.55 12.38 -8.40
C PHE A 197 0.63 12.00 -7.50
N ASP A 198 0.95 12.83 -6.51
CA ASP A 198 2.08 12.61 -5.59
C ASP A 198 1.95 11.30 -4.82
N SER A 199 0.73 10.83 -4.53
CA SER A 199 0.51 9.55 -3.83
C SER A 199 0.96 8.34 -4.66
N TYR A 200 1.00 8.49 -5.98
CA TYR A 200 1.35 7.43 -6.93
C TYR A 200 2.61 7.74 -7.74
N HIS A 201 3.35 8.78 -7.35
CA HIS A 201 4.53 9.25 -8.06
C HIS A 201 5.54 8.14 -8.29
N ASP A 202 5.86 7.36 -7.26
CA ASP A 202 6.86 6.30 -7.36
C ASP A 202 6.42 5.19 -8.32
N TRP A 203 5.13 4.78 -8.30
CA TRP A 203 4.63 3.78 -9.26
C TRP A 203 4.74 4.29 -10.70
N VAL A 204 4.34 5.54 -10.91
CA VAL A 204 4.43 6.20 -12.22
C VAL A 204 5.90 6.31 -12.67
N GLU A 205 6.79 6.75 -11.78
CA GLU A 205 8.20 6.95 -12.08
C GLU A 205 8.90 5.63 -12.40
N HIS A 206 8.69 4.58 -11.60
CA HIS A 206 9.26 3.25 -11.84
C HIS A 206 8.85 2.69 -13.21
N LEU A 207 7.59 2.83 -13.63
CA LEU A 207 7.19 2.41 -14.98
C LEU A 207 7.80 3.30 -16.06
N ALA A 208 7.73 4.63 -15.88
CA ALA A 208 8.17 5.57 -16.89
C ALA A 208 9.68 5.49 -17.14
N ALA A 209 10.46 5.38 -16.07
CA ALA A 209 11.91 5.24 -16.11
C ALA A 209 12.38 3.95 -16.81
N ARG A 210 11.49 2.96 -16.99
CA ARG A 210 11.69 1.72 -17.77
C ARG A 210 11.28 1.85 -19.24
N GLY A 211 11.02 3.07 -19.71
CA GLY A 211 10.73 3.35 -21.11
C GLY A 211 9.24 3.27 -21.48
N VAL A 212 8.34 3.34 -20.51
CA VAL A 212 6.88 3.28 -20.72
C VAL A 212 6.28 4.69 -20.66
N ALA A 213 5.36 5.03 -21.56
CA ALA A 213 4.53 6.22 -21.38
C ALA A 213 3.43 5.92 -20.36
N VAL A 214 3.40 6.61 -19.22
CA VAL A 214 2.42 6.31 -18.15
C VAL A 214 1.38 7.41 -18.08
N ALA A 215 0.13 7.08 -18.39
CA ALA A 215 -1.02 7.95 -18.18
C ALA A 215 -1.68 7.62 -16.83
N TYR A 216 -1.44 8.45 -15.83
CA TYR A 216 -2.16 8.41 -14.57
C TYR A 216 -3.42 9.25 -14.70
N ILE A 217 -4.59 8.63 -14.49
CA ILE A 217 -5.89 9.31 -14.61
C ILE A 217 -6.34 9.74 -13.22
N GLN A 218 -6.48 11.04 -13.00
CA GLN A 218 -7.27 11.56 -11.89
C GLN A 218 -8.74 11.50 -12.27
N TYR A 219 -9.53 10.64 -11.63
CA TYR A 219 -10.96 10.58 -11.88
C TYR A 219 -11.73 10.92 -10.61
N LEU A 220 -12.94 11.45 -10.76
CA LEU A 220 -13.82 11.76 -9.64
C LEU A 220 -14.16 10.48 -8.89
N SER A 221 -13.55 10.27 -7.73
CA SER A 221 -13.72 9.06 -6.93
C SER A 221 -14.69 9.29 -5.78
N ASP A 222 -14.78 10.51 -5.26
CA ASP A 222 -15.71 10.92 -4.21
C ASP A 222 -16.91 11.66 -4.83
N VAL A 223 -17.86 10.87 -5.31
CA VAL A 223 -19.07 11.33 -6.00
C VAL A 223 -20.33 10.89 -5.26
N TRP A 224 -21.35 11.76 -5.24
CA TRP A 224 -22.60 11.53 -4.51
C TRP A 224 -23.84 11.68 -5.40
N PRO A 225 -24.15 10.67 -6.23
CA PRO A 225 -25.34 10.68 -7.08
C PRO A 225 -26.64 10.50 -6.29
N GLU A 226 -27.78 10.74 -6.95
CA GLU A 226 -29.10 10.42 -6.40
C GLU A 226 -29.17 8.94 -5.97
N GLY A 227 -29.71 8.69 -4.78
CA GLY A 227 -29.80 7.35 -4.19
C GLY A 227 -28.54 6.89 -3.44
N ALA A 228 -27.47 7.69 -3.38
CA ALA A 228 -26.28 7.37 -2.61
C ALA A 228 -26.52 7.27 -1.08
N ASP A 229 -27.54 7.94 -0.56
CA ASP A 229 -27.89 7.92 0.87
C ASP A 229 -28.82 6.76 1.27
N ASP A 230 -29.58 6.20 0.32
CA ASP A 230 -30.74 5.35 0.60
C ASP A 230 -30.68 3.97 -0.09
N PHE A 231 -29.49 3.48 -0.42
CA PHE A 231 -29.31 2.16 -1.03
C PHE A 231 -28.81 1.12 -0.02
N ASP A 232 -29.35 -0.10 -0.13
CA ASP A 232 -28.80 -1.25 0.58
C ASP A 232 -27.56 -1.75 -0.17
N LEU A 233 -26.39 -1.63 0.46
CA LEU A 233 -25.14 -2.11 -0.10
C LEU A 233 -25.20 -3.64 -0.30
N VAL A 234 -24.83 -4.08 -1.49
CA VAL A 234 -24.66 -5.49 -1.82
C VAL A 234 -23.27 -5.64 -2.43
N GLU A 235 -22.38 -6.28 -1.70
CA GLU A 235 -21.09 -6.71 -2.21
C GLU A 235 -21.04 -8.23 -2.30
N GLN A 236 -20.69 -8.75 -3.46
CA GLN A 236 -20.55 -10.20 -3.71
C GLN A 236 -19.83 -10.44 -5.03
N ASN A 237 -19.11 -11.57 -5.14
CA ASN A 237 -18.46 -11.99 -6.39
C ASN A 237 -17.53 -10.94 -7.00
N GLY A 238 -16.80 -10.20 -6.15
CA GLY A 238 -15.91 -9.12 -6.57
C GLY A 238 -16.64 -7.83 -6.98
N MET A 239 -17.96 -7.76 -6.83
CA MET A 239 -18.78 -6.65 -7.30
C MET A 239 -19.50 -5.92 -6.18
N SER A 240 -19.92 -4.69 -6.45
CA SER A 240 -20.82 -3.90 -5.61
C SER A 240 -21.93 -3.22 -6.42
N ASN A 241 -23.03 -2.84 -5.75
CA ASN A 241 -24.14 -2.09 -6.33
C ASN A 241 -24.09 -0.58 -6.08
N HIS A 242 -22.93 -0.04 -5.71
CA HIS A 242 -22.74 1.40 -5.46
C HIS A 242 -23.32 2.25 -6.61
N PRO A 243 -24.22 3.22 -6.34
CA PRO A 243 -24.74 4.11 -7.39
C PRO A 243 -23.63 4.98 -8.00
N GLN A 244 -22.53 5.19 -7.29
CA GLN A 244 -21.34 5.94 -7.72
C GLN A 244 -20.65 5.32 -8.94
N HIS A 245 -20.88 4.04 -9.26
CA HIS A 245 -20.24 3.39 -10.41
C HIS A 245 -20.51 4.07 -11.75
N LEU A 246 -21.73 4.57 -11.96
CA LEU A 246 -22.13 5.22 -13.20
C LEU A 246 -21.42 6.57 -13.44
N PRO A 247 -21.50 7.56 -12.53
CA PRO A 247 -20.80 8.82 -12.73
C PRO A 247 -19.29 8.63 -12.83
N ARG A 248 -18.68 7.75 -12.03
CA ARG A 248 -17.25 7.41 -12.13
C ARG A 248 -16.87 6.90 -13.53
N LYS A 249 -17.70 6.02 -14.12
CA LYS A 249 -17.46 5.52 -15.49
C LYS A 249 -17.47 6.63 -16.52
N VAL A 250 -18.39 7.58 -16.42
CA VAL A 250 -18.46 8.70 -17.37
C VAL A 250 -17.20 9.56 -17.30
N VAL A 251 -16.72 9.87 -16.09
CA VAL A 251 -15.47 10.65 -15.92
C VAL A 251 -14.26 9.89 -16.47
N LEU A 252 -14.18 8.59 -16.23
CA LEU A 252 -13.13 7.72 -16.80
C LEU A 252 -13.17 7.71 -18.33
N ASP A 253 -14.36 7.65 -18.94
CA ASP A 253 -14.50 7.71 -20.40
C ASP A 253 -14.01 9.03 -20.97
N THR A 254 -14.32 10.15 -20.30
CA THR A 254 -13.81 11.46 -20.70
C THR A 254 -12.28 11.55 -20.59
N ALA A 255 -11.69 10.96 -19.56
CA ALA A 255 -10.23 10.87 -19.43
C ALA A 255 -9.60 10.04 -20.56
N ILE A 256 -10.22 8.90 -20.92
CA ILE A 256 -9.75 8.07 -22.04
C ILE A 256 -9.84 8.83 -23.37
N GLU A 257 -10.92 9.57 -23.61
CA GLU A 257 -11.01 10.42 -24.81
C GLU A 257 -9.94 11.51 -24.82
N THR A 258 -9.63 12.11 -23.66
CA THR A 258 -8.53 13.07 -23.51
C THR A 258 -7.18 12.44 -23.86
N ILE A 259 -6.90 11.22 -23.38
CA ILE A 259 -5.69 10.48 -23.76
C ILE A 259 -5.62 10.29 -25.28
N ILE A 260 -6.74 9.93 -25.92
CA ILE A 260 -6.76 9.71 -27.37
C ILE A 260 -6.45 11.01 -28.12
N GLN A 261 -7.17 12.09 -27.80
CA GLN A 261 -7.13 13.34 -28.57
C GLN A 261 -5.87 14.16 -28.31
N GLU A 262 -5.42 14.23 -27.05
CA GLU A 262 -4.35 15.14 -26.64
C GLU A 262 -2.98 14.45 -26.48
N ILE A 263 -2.96 13.12 -26.37
CA ILE A 263 -1.71 12.36 -26.15
C ILE A 263 -1.40 11.43 -27.33
N ILE A 264 -2.27 10.47 -27.64
CA ILE A 264 -1.98 9.42 -28.63
C ILE A 264 -1.96 9.98 -30.06
N LEU A 265 -3.01 10.68 -30.50
CA LEU A 265 -3.07 11.22 -31.86
C LEU A 265 -1.95 12.25 -32.13
N PRO A 266 -1.64 13.21 -31.23
CA PRO A 266 -0.53 14.14 -31.42
C PRO A 266 0.84 13.44 -31.44
N SER A 267 1.01 12.39 -30.62
CA SER A 267 2.23 11.56 -30.61
C SER A 267 2.49 10.88 -31.94
N GLN A 268 1.45 10.30 -32.55
CA GLN A 268 1.56 9.64 -33.85
C GLN A 268 1.83 10.61 -35.00
N ASN A 269 1.41 11.87 -34.87
CA ASN A 269 1.61 12.92 -35.88
C ASN A 269 2.96 13.64 -35.77
N GLY A 270 3.84 13.24 -34.84
CA GLY A 270 5.17 13.85 -34.66
C GLY A 270 5.14 15.26 -34.05
N SER A 271 4.00 15.65 -33.47
CA SER A 271 3.79 16.96 -32.83
C SER A 271 4.08 16.95 -31.33
N PHE A 272 4.49 15.81 -30.79
CA PHE A 272 4.43 15.55 -29.36
C PHE A 272 5.80 15.58 -28.70
N SER A 273 5.84 16.16 -27.49
CA SER A 273 6.95 16.27 -26.53
C SER A 273 8.38 16.07 -27.07
N GLN A 274 9.23 17.09 -26.92
CA GLN A 274 10.66 17.03 -27.28
C GLN A 274 11.40 15.83 -26.64
N HIS A 275 10.88 15.28 -25.53
CA HIS A 275 11.45 14.16 -24.78
C HIS A 275 11.40 12.80 -25.48
N LEU A 276 10.47 12.61 -26.43
CA LEU A 276 10.38 11.36 -27.19
C LEU A 276 11.17 11.40 -28.50
N HIS A 277 11.72 12.56 -28.87
CA HIS A 277 12.38 12.78 -30.15
C HIS A 277 11.49 12.34 -31.33
N ASN A 278 11.83 11.23 -32.00
CA ASN A 278 11.08 10.69 -33.14
C ASN A 278 10.18 9.50 -32.76
N ALA A 279 10.14 9.10 -31.48
CA ALA A 279 9.32 7.99 -31.02
C ALA A 279 7.87 8.44 -30.78
N SER A 280 6.92 7.57 -31.10
CA SER A 280 5.50 7.76 -30.75
C SER A 280 5.04 6.78 -29.66
N ILE A 281 3.91 7.08 -29.03
CA ILE A 281 3.30 6.18 -28.04
C ILE A 281 2.50 5.11 -28.78
N ASN A 282 2.77 3.84 -28.48
CA ASN A 282 2.14 2.67 -29.08
C ASN A 282 1.24 1.95 -28.06
N PRO A 283 -0.09 2.15 -28.12
CA PRO A 283 -1.02 1.53 -27.19
C PRO A 283 -1.29 0.04 -27.48
N SER A 284 -0.72 -0.55 -28.54
CA SER A 284 -0.79 -2.00 -28.78
C SER A 284 -0.03 -2.83 -27.74
N HIS A 285 0.94 -2.21 -27.06
CA HIS A 285 1.62 -2.74 -25.88
C HIS A 285 1.15 -1.94 -24.67
N LEU A 286 0.24 -2.53 -23.89
CA LEU A 286 -0.48 -1.84 -22.84
C LEU A 286 -0.30 -2.49 -21.47
N LEU A 287 -0.11 -1.67 -20.44
CA LEU A 287 -0.41 -2.02 -19.05
C LEU A 287 -1.65 -1.26 -18.57
N VAL A 288 -2.56 -1.95 -17.88
CA VAL A 288 -3.68 -1.30 -17.17
C VAL A 288 -3.60 -1.72 -15.71
N GLY A 289 -3.51 -0.75 -14.81
CA GLY A 289 -3.38 -1.02 -13.39
C GLY A 289 -4.13 -0.05 -12.51
N GLY A 290 -4.27 -0.41 -11.25
CA GLY A 290 -4.85 0.47 -10.25
C GLY A 290 -4.71 -0.08 -8.84
N HIS A 291 -4.94 0.80 -7.88
CA HIS A 291 -4.90 0.49 -6.45
C HIS A 291 -6.30 0.65 -5.83
N SER A 292 -6.70 -0.23 -4.91
CA SER A 292 -7.95 -0.06 -4.15
C SER A 292 -9.16 0.05 -5.07
N LEU A 293 -9.96 1.11 -4.92
CA LEU A 293 -11.04 1.48 -5.84
C LEU A 293 -10.58 1.50 -7.30
N GLY A 294 -9.40 2.05 -7.58
CA GLY A 294 -8.81 2.14 -8.91
C GLY A 294 -8.57 0.77 -9.55
N ALA A 295 -8.23 -0.25 -8.77
CA ALA A 295 -8.06 -1.62 -9.31
C ALA A 295 -9.39 -2.19 -9.84
N GLY A 296 -10.51 -1.93 -9.14
CA GLY A 296 -11.84 -2.32 -9.61
C GLY A 296 -12.25 -1.60 -10.90
N TYR A 297 -11.93 -0.31 -11.03
CA TYR A 297 -12.17 0.45 -12.27
C TYR A 297 -11.15 0.18 -13.37
N ALA A 298 -9.96 -0.34 -13.05
CA ALA A 298 -8.95 -0.71 -14.03
C ALA A 298 -9.50 -1.78 -14.98
N LEU A 299 -10.37 -2.67 -14.47
CA LEU A 299 -11.09 -3.65 -15.28
C LEU A 299 -12.07 -3.01 -16.27
N LEU A 300 -12.76 -1.93 -15.88
CA LEU A 300 -13.67 -1.16 -16.75
C LEU A 300 -12.91 -0.38 -17.81
N VAL A 301 -11.80 0.24 -17.41
CA VAL A 301 -10.91 0.94 -18.34
C VAL A 301 -10.31 -0.05 -19.33
N MET A 302 -9.85 -1.22 -18.87
CA MET A 302 -9.36 -2.31 -19.72
C MET A 302 -10.41 -2.69 -20.78
N ASP A 303 -11.66 -2.95 -20.38
CA ASP A 303 -12.73 -3.27 -21.35
C ASP A 303 -12.88 -2.16 -22.40
N THR A 304 -12.92 -0.90 -21.96
CA THR A 304 -13.08 0.27 -22.83
C THR A 304 -11.94 0.42 -23.84
N VAL A 305 -10.68 0.23 -23.42
CA VAL A 305 -9.51 0.40 -24.31
C VAL A 305 -9.30 -0.81 -25.23
N LEU A 306 -9.70 -2.02 -24.81
CA LEU A 306 -9.73 -3.19 -25.69
C LEU A 306 -10.69 -2.99 -26.87
N GLU A 307 -11.82 -2.30 -26.68
CA GLU A 307 -12.74 -1.94 -27.78
C GLU A 307 -12.10 -1.01 -28.82
N LYS A 308 -11.12 -0.22 -28.39
CA LYS A 308 -10.34 0.69 -29.24
C LYS A 308 -9.14 -0.01 -29.90
N GLY A 309 -8.97 -1.31 -29.66
CA GLY A 309 -7.89 -2.13 -30.22
C GLY A 309 -6.55 -2.02 -29.48
N TRP A 310 -6.51 -1.42 -28.29
CA TRP A 310 -5.30 -1.32 -27.49
C TRP A 310 -4.96 -2.66 -26.83
N GLY A 311 -3.70 -2.87 -26.43
CA GLY A 311 -3.24 -4.12 -25.79
C GLY A 311 -3.26 -5.37 -26.69
N ASN A 312 -3.46 -5.20 -28.00
CA ASN A 312 -3.61 -6.31 -28.95
C ASN A 312 -2.31 -7.08 -29.24
N GLU A 313 -1.13 -6.54 -28.89
CA GLU A 313 0.16 -7.23 -29.05
C GLU A 313 0.79 -7.68 -27.71
N SER A 314 0.59 -6.90 -26.65
CA SER A 314 0.87 -7.30 -25.28
C SER A 314 -0.04 -6.55 -24.31
N LEU A 315 -0.57 -7.26 -23.31
CA LEU A 315 -1.42 -6.70 -22.26
C LEU A 315 -0.93 -7.18 -20.90
N PHE A 316 -0.67 -6.25 -19.98
CA PHE A 316 -0.43 -6.54 -18.57
C PHE A 316 -1.52 -5.91 -17.71
N ILE A 317 -2.09 -6.68 -16.78
CA ILE A 317 -3.07 -6.21 -15.80
C ILE A 317 -2.46 -6.27 -14.40
N SER A 318 -2.38 -5.13 -13.71
CA SER A 318 -1.79 -5.04 -12.36
C SER A 318 -2.79 -4.45 -11.37
N LEU A 319 -3.43 -5.31 -10.59
CA LEU A 319 -4.48 -4.94 -9.64
C LEU A 319 -3.94 -5.02 -8.22
N GLU A 320 -3.77 -3.87 -7.57
CA GLU A 320 -3.21 -3.80 -6.21
C GLU A 320 -4.32 -3.58 -5.18
N ALA A 321 -4.43 -4.50 -4.20
CA ALA A 321 -5.41 -4.44 -3.11
C ALA A 321 -6.83 -4.08 -3.59
N SER A 322 -7.44 -4.92 -4.42
CA SER A 322 -8.63 -4.53 -5.18
C SER A 322 -9.84 -4.21 -4.30
N TYR A 323 -10.57 -3.14 -4.65
CA TYR A 323 -11.96 -2.95 -4.25
C TYR A 323 -12.93 -3.36 -5.36
N ALA A 324 -14.23 -3.39 -5.04
CA ALA A 324 -15.30 -3.87 -5.89
C ALA A 324 -15.38 -3.21 -7.28
N ARG A 325 -15.65 -4.04 -8.31
CA ARG A 325 -16.13 -3.56 -9.62
C ARG A 325 -17.68 -3.43 -9.64
N PRO A 326 -18.28 -2.78 -10.63
CA PRO A 326 -19.73 -2.62 -10.71
C PRO A 326 -20.51 -3.93 -10.93
N VAL A 327 -21.70 -4.04 -10.34
CA VAL A 327 -22.68 -5.11 -10.62
C VAL A 327 -23.65 -4.76 -11.76
N GLN A 328 -23.76 -3.48 -12.14
CA GLN A 328 -24.70 -3.01 -13.15
C GLN A 328 -24.42 -3.69 -14.49
N GLN A 329 -25.47 -4.20 -15.15
CA GLN A 329 -25.34 -4.99 -16.38
C GLN A 329 -24.63 -4.24 -17.51
N SER A 330 -24.85 -2.92 -17.61
CA SER A 330 -24.21 -2.05 -18.62
C SER A 330 -22.73 -1.79 -18.38
N LEU A 331 -22.21 -2.16 -17.20
CA LEU A 331 -20.82 -1.95 -16.79
C LEU A 331 -20.05 -3.27 -16.63
N GLN A 332 -20.62 -4.39 -17.07
CA GLN A 332 -19.94 -5.68 -17.04
C GLN A 332 -18.90 -5.77 -18.15
N ILE A 333 -17.69 -6.19 -17.78
CA ILE A 333 -16.59 -6.36 -18.73
C ILE A 333 -16.83 -7.57 -19.63
N ASN A 334 -16.34 -7.51 -20.87
CA ASN A 334 -16.38 -8.63 -21.79
C ASN A 334 -15.05 -9.40 -21.77
N THR A 335 -14.97 -10.43 -20.93
CA THR A 335 -13.76 -11.25 -20.79
C THR A 335 -13.38 -12.03 -22.06
N SER A 336 -14.29 -12.20 -23.03
CA SER A 336 -13.95 -12.84 -24.31
C SER A 336 -13.06 -12.00 -25.22
N LYS A 337 -12.95 -10.68 -24.95
CA LYS A 337 -12.06 -9.77 -25.68
C LYS A 337 -10.63 -9.76 -25.13
N ILE A 338 -10.40 -10.38 -23.97
CA ILE A 338 -9.07 -10.42 -23.35
C ILE A 338 -8.16 -11.31 -24.20
N PRO A 339 -7.02 -10.78 -24.71
CA PRO A 339 -6.11 -11.57 -25.53
C PRO A 339 -5.47 -12.73 -24.74
N PRO A 340 -5.18 -13.88 -25.36
CA PRO A 340 -4.60 -15.03 -24.67
C PRO A 340 -3.17 -14.80 -24.16
N HIS A 341 -2.46 -13.81 -24.71
CA HIS A 341 -1.13 -13.40 -24.27
C HIS A 341 -1.13 -12.43 -23.08
N THR A 342 -2.30 -12.13 -22.51
CA THR A 342 -2.42 -11.25 -21.34
C THR A 342 -1.69 -11.85 -20.14
N LEU A 343 -1.01 -11.00 -19.38
CA LEU A 343 -0.40 -11.31 -18.09
C LEU A 343 -1.14 -10.55 -16.99
N VAL A 344 -1.36 -11.18 -15.84
CA VAL A 344 -2.20 -10.64 -14.76
C VAL A 344 -1.57 -10.90 -13.41
N HIS A 345 -1.33 -9.82 -12.67
CA HIS A 345 -1.08 -9.85 -11.24
C HIS A 345 -2.25 -9.20 -10.52
N THR A 346 -2.85 -9.93 -9.59
CA THR A 346 -3.78 -9.38 -8.60
C THR A 346 -3.16 -9.54 -7.24
N THR A 347 -3.25 -8.54 -6.37
CA THR A 347 -2.58 -8.60 -5.07
C THR A 347 -3.52 -8.35 -3.90
N ILE A 348 -3.10 -8.89 -2.76
CA ILE A 348 -3.66 -8.63 -1.43
C ILE A 348 -2.50 -8.36 -0.47
N ALA A 349 -2.75 -7.55 0.55
CA ALA A 349 -1.80 -7.29 1.62
C ALA A 349 -2.32 -7.95 2.90
N GLU A 350 -1.46 -8.70 3.62
CA GLU A 350 -1.87 -9.53 4.78
C GLU A 350 -2.60 -8.71 5.86
N ASP A 351 -2.18 -7.46 6.07
CA ASP A 351 -2.74 -6.54 7.08
C ASP A 351 -3.55 -5.40 6.44
N ASP A 352 -4.13 -5.64 5.25
CA ASP A 352 -5.12 -4.75 4.68
C ASP A 352 -6.39 -4.71 5.56
N MET A 353 -6.74 -3.50 6.00
CA MET A 353 -7.92 -3.25 6.83
C MET A 353 -8.97 -2.40 6.12
N SER A 354 -8.73 -2.05 4.85
CA SER A 354 -9.55 -1.14 4.06
C SER A 354 -10.45 -1.89 3.09
N VAL A 355 -9.95 -2.98 2.48
CA VAL A 355 -10.72 -3.78 1.52
C VAL A 355 -10.68 -5.26 1.87
N ASN A 356 -11.76 -5.98 1.53
CA ASN A 356 -11.80 -7.42 1.72
C ASN A 356 -11.05 -8.15 0.59
N ASP A 357 -10.23 -9.12 0.95
CA ASP A 357 -9.42 -9.91 0.00
C ASP A 357 -10.25 -10.66 -1.06
N CYS A 358 -11.52 -10.98 -0.77
CA CYS A 358 -12.40 -11.63 -1.74
C CYS A 358 -12.60 -10.81 -3.01
N PHE A 359 -12.46 -9.48 -2.99
CA PHE A 359 -12.48 -8.67 -4.22
C PHE A 359 -11.37 -9.08 -5.17
N SER A 360 -10.11 -9.08 -4.70
CA SER A 360 -8.95 -9.54 -5.45
C SER A 360 -9.09 -11.00 -5.90
N VAL A 361 -9.58 -11.90 -5.03
CA VAL A 361 -9.81 -13.31 -5.40
C VAL A 361 -10.80 -13.44 -6.57
N PHE A 362 -11.93 -12.73 -6.55
CA PHE A 362 -12.89 -12.76 -7.65
C PHE A 362 -12.39 -12.04 -8.89
N HIS A 363 -11.58 -11.01 -8.75
CA HIS A 363 -10.94 -10.35 -9.89
C HIS A 363 -9.95 -11.27 -10.59
N GLN A 364 -9.17 -12.07 -9.86
CA GLN A 364 -8.32 -13.11 -10.44
C GLN A 364 -9.14 -14.14 -11.25
N ASP A 365 -10.30 -14.58 -10.74
CA ASP A 365 -11.15 -15.59 -11.41
C ASP A 365 -11.67 -15.13 -12.78
N LEU A 366 -11.77 -13.82 -13.03
CA LEU A 366 -12.13 -13.27 -14.34
C LEU A 366 -11.16 -13.72 -15.45
N PHE A 367 -9.92 -14.01 -15.08
CA PHE A 367 -8.82 -14.35 -15.98
C PHE A 367 -8.49 -15.85 -16.00
N LYS A 368 -9.33 -16.72 -15.42
CA LYS A 368 -9.09 -18.18 -15.34
C LYS A 368 -8.93 -18.91 -16.69
N ASN A 369 -9.36 -18.29 -17.78
CA ASN A 369 -9.23 -18.85 -19.12
C ASN A 369 -7.87 -18.55 -19.78
N LEU A 370 -7.03 -17.71 -19.15
CA LEU A 370 -5.66 -17.51 -19.57
C LEU A 370 -4.81 -18.76 -19.29
N PRO A 371 -3.64 -18.92 -19.95
CA PRO A 371 -2.67 -19.92 -19.56
C PRO A 371 -2.37 -19.85 -18.04
N SER A 372 -2.21 -21.00 -17.39
CA SER A 372 -2.08 -21.08 -15.92
C SER A 372 -0.94 -20.25 -15.33
N ASN A 373 0.12 -20.02 -16.11
CA ASN A 373 1.28 -19.22 -15.71
C ASN A 373 1.16 -17.74 -16.07
N ASN A 374 -0.02 -17.26 -16.46
CA ASN A 374 -0.25 -15.87 -16.83
C ASN A 374 -1.16 -15.13 -15.85
N ASN A 375 -1.73 -15.82 -14.86
CA ASN A 375 -2.70 -15.26 -13.94
C ASN A 375 -2.35 -15.63 -12.49
N LEU A 376 -1.85 -14.68 -11.71
CA LEU A 376 -1.42 -14.90 -10.34
C LEU A 376 -2.15 -13.96 -9.37
N LEU A 377 -2.59 -14.53 -8.24
CA LEU A 377 -2.89 -13.80 -7.02
C LEU A 377 -1.63 -13.83 -6.16
N LEU A 378 -1.22 -12.68 -5.65
CA LEU A 378 -0.05 -12.51 -4.80
C LEU A 378 -0.49 -11.95 -3.45
N GLU A 379 -0.05 -12.56 -2.36
CA GLU A 379 -0.19 -11.99 -1.02
C GLU A 379 1.16 -11.50 -0.54
N ILE A 380 1.22 -10.19 -0.32
CA ILE A 380 2.35 -9.55 0.35
C ILE A 380 2.17 -9.76 1.85
N GLN A 381 3.12 -10.47 2.45
CA GLN A 381 3.07 -10.83 3.86
C GLN A 381 3.76 -9.78 4.73
N SER A 382 3.19 -9.51 5.89
CA SER A 382 3.83 -8.73 6.94
C SER A 382 4.83 -9.59 7.70
N ASP A 383 6.01 -9.05 7.93
CA ASP A 383 7.06 -9.70 8.71
C ASP A 383 7.48 -8.82 9.89
N ARG A 384 7.30 -9.37 11.09
CA ARG A 384 7.51 -8.68 12.38
C ARG A 384 8.71 -9.24 13.14
N HIS A 385 9.59 -9.98 12.47
CA HIS A 385 10.79 -10.57 13.08
C HIS A 385 11.75 -9.51 13.64
N GLY A 386 11.99 -8.44 12.87
CA GLY A 386 12.91 -7.36 13.24
C GLY A 386 12.25 -5.99 13.42
N PHE A 387 13.07 -4.93 13.31
CA PHE A 387 12.63 -3.55 13.43
C PHE A 387 13.32 -2.62 12.39
N PRO A 388 12.56 -1.71 11.72
CA PRO A 388 11.10 -1.62 11.76
C PRO A 388 10.42 -2.90 11.25
N PRO A 389 9.23 -3.24 11.78
CA PRO A 389 8.47 -4.36 11.22
C PRO A 389 7.97 -3.99 9.83
N TRP A 390 7.96 -4.96 8.92
CA TRP A 390 7.33 -4.82 7.62
C TRP A 390 5.85 -5.12 7.74
N ILE A 391 5.01 -4.12 7.50
CA ILE A 391 3.54 -4.23 7.59
C ILE A 391 2.96 -4.03 6.20
N ALA A 392 2.47 -5.11 5.61
CA ALA A 392 1.73 -5.13 4.37
C ALA A 392 0.33 -4.56 4.59
N SER A 393 0.26 -3.24 4.73
CA SER A 393 -1.00 -2.49 4.87
C SER A 393 -1.63 -2.22 3.50
N HIS A 394 -2.87 -1.73 3.49
CA HIS A 394 -3.52 -1.25 2.27
C HIS A 394 -2.67 -0.25 1.49
N TYR A 395 -1.95 0.63 2.19
CA TYR A 395 -1.27 1.78 1.60
C TYR A 395 0.17 1.49 1.18
N TYR A 396 0.66 0.26 1.32
CA TYR A 396 2.05 -0.07 0.97
C TYR A 396 2.49 0.30 -0.46
N PRO A 397 1.61 0.44 -1.49
CA PRO A 397 2.01 0.93 -2.81
C PRO A 397 2.11 2.47 -2.93
N ALA A 398 1.69 3.20 -1.90
CA ALA A 398 1.61 4.67 -1.91
C ALA A 398 2.95 5.29 -1.54
N THR A 399 3.29 6.38 -2.24
CA THR A 399 4.57 7.08 -2.14
C THR A 399 4.84 7.61 -0.72
N GLU A 400 3.80 8.06 -0.01
CA GLU A 400 3.94 8.67 1.32
C GLU A 400 4.38 7.69 2.42
N VAL A 401 4.17 6.40 2.20
CA VAL A 401 4.49 5.34 3.16
C VAL A 401 5.47 4.31 2.57
N HIS A 402 6.14 4.66 1.47
CA HIS A 402 7.15 3.83 0.84
C HIS A 402 8.23 3.44 1.86
N ASP A 403 8.36 2.13 2.08
CA ASP A 403 9.42 1.48 2.84
C ASP A 403 10.03 0.30 2.05
N GLU A 404 11.03 -0.37 2.63
CA GLU A 404 11.70 -1.48 1.95
C GLU A 404 10.76 -2.67 1.68
N LEU A 405 9.63 -2.82 2.38
CA LEU A 405 8.64 -3.84 2.00
C LEU A 405 8.05 -3.53 0.62
N ALA A 406 7.78 -2.26 0.32
CA ALA A 406 7.29 -1.84 -0.99
C ALA A 406 8.33 -2.09 -2.09
N ASP A 407 9.61 -1.82 -1.84
CA ASP A 407 10.71 -2.11 -2.79
C ASP A 407 10.71 -3.57 -3.23
N TRP A 408 10.66 -4.49 -2.26
CA TRP A 408 10.75 -5.94 -2.50
C TRP A 408 9.42 -6.54 -2.98
N GLY A 409 8.30 -6.12 -2.40
CA GLY A 409 6.97 -6.69 -2.60
C GLY A 409 6.18 -6.09 -3.77
N PHE A 410 6.48 -4.85 -4.13
CA PHE A 410 5.74 -4.08 -5.14
C PHE A 410 6.63 -3.54 -6.25
N TYR A 411 7.56 -2.64 -5.96
CA TYR A 411 8.32 -1.92 -7.01
C TYR A 411 9.22 -2.83 -7.83
N ARG A 412 9.72 -3.93 -7.25
CA ARG A 412 10.38 -4.99 -8.01
C ARG A 412 9.52 -5.58 -9.12
N ARG A 413 8.21 -5.77 -8.86
CA ARG A 413 7.28 -6.24 -9.89
C ARG A 413 6.98 -5.13 -10.88
N VAL A 414 6.77 -3.90 -10.41
CA VAL A 414 6.51 -2.74 -11.27
C VAL A 414 7.64 -2.53 -12.28
N ASP A 415 8.90 -2.58 -11.84
CA ASP A 415 10.06 -2.47 -12.72
C ASP A 415 10.07 -3.58 -13.78
N ALA A 416 9.83 -4.82 -13.36
CA ALA A 416 9.79 -5.97 -14.27
C ALA A 416 8.61 -5.87 -15.26
N GLN A 417 7.45 -5.35 -14.84
CA GLN A 417 6.31 -5.07 -15.71
C GLN A 417 6.68 -4.04 -16.79
N GLY A 418 7.35 -2.95 -16.38
CA GLY A 418 7.82 -1.91 -17.30
C GLY A 418 8.84 -2.45 -18.32
N ASP A 419 9.86 -3.17 -17.85
CA ASP A 419 10.87 -3.77 -18.72
C ASP A 419 10.29 -4.84 -19.65
N TRP A 420 9.35 -5.67 -19.18
CA TRP A 420 8.64 -6.63 -20.02
C TRP A 420 7.89 -5.92 -21.15
N LEU A 421 7.15 -4.87 -20.84
CA LEU A 421 6.35 -4.13 -21.81
C LEU A 421 7.22 -3.40 -22.83
N SER A 422 8.27 -2.73 -22.37
CA SER A 422 9.26 -2.05 -23.22
C SER A 422 10.01 -3.03 -24.12
N ALA A 423 10.37 -4.20 -23.60
CA ALA A 423 11.05 -5.25 -24.35
C ALA A 423 10.15 -5.84 -25.45
N ARG A 424 8.87 -6.10 -25.15
CA ARG A 424 7.86 -6.54 -26.14
C ARG A 424 7.74 -5.54 -27.28
N ASN A 425 7.59 -4.25 -26.95
CA ASN A 425 7.44 -3.19 -27.95
C ASN A 425 8.65 -3.06 -28.89
N ARG A 426 9.86 -3.37 -28.43
CA ARG A 426 11.08 -3.29 -29.26
C ARG A 426 11.55 -4.63 -29.83
N GLY A 427 10.84 -5.73 -29.57
CA GLY A 427 11.24 -7.08 -29.97
C GLY A 427 12.52 -7.60 -29.30
N ASP A 428 12.82 -7.15 -28.09
CA ASP A 428 13.97 -7.61 -27.31
C ASP A 428 13.62 -8.84 -26.48
N THR A 429 13.83 -10.02 -27.07
CA THR A 429 13.48 -11.30 -26.45
C THR A 429 14.27 -11.62 -25.19
N ASN A 430 15.47 -11.03 -25.01
CA ASN A 430 16.32 -11.33 -23.84
C ASN A 430 15.79 -10.61 -22.61
N THR A 431 15.55 -9.29 -22.71
CA THR A 431 14.94 -8.53 -21.61
C THR A 431 13.51 -9.00 -21.35
N GLU A 432 12.74 -9.32 -22.39
CA GLU A 432 11.39 -9.88 -22.25
C GLU A 432 11.41 -11.17 -21.40
N SER A 433 12.28 -12.13 -21.74
CA SER A 433 12.37 -13.40 -21.00
C SER A 433 12.86 -13.20 -19.56
N TRP A 434 13.82 -12.30 -19.36
CA TRP A 434 14.34 -11.97 -18.04
C TRP A 434 13.27 -11.36 -17.14
N ALA A 435 12.54 -10.37 -17.65
CA ALA A 435 11.45 -9.71 -16.95
C ALA A 435 10.30 -10.69 -16.66
N TYR A 436 9.92 -11.54 -17.63
CA TYR A 436 8.90 -12.57 -17.43
C TYR A 436 9.25 -13.52 -16.29
N ASN A 437 10.52 -13.96 -16.19
CA ASN A 437 10.95 -14.83 -15.09
C ASN A 437 10.83 -14.13 -13.72
N HIS A 438 11.10 -12.83 -13.62
CA HIS A 438 10.93 -12.10 -12.35
C HIS A 438 9.46 -11.90 -11.97
N LEU A 439 8.55 -12.00 -12.94
CA LEU A 439 7.13 -11.85 -12.74
C LEU A 439 6.42 -13.18 -12.44
N PHE A 440 6.91 -14.30 -12.98
CA PHE A 440 6.17 -15.57 -12.94
C PHE A 440 6.98 -16.79 -12.49
N ASP A 441 8.31 -16.72 -12.32
CA ASP A 441 9.06 -17.80 -11.68
C ASP A 441 8.79 -17.74 -10.16
N PRO A 442 8.20 -18.79 -9.55
CA PRO A 442 7.81 -18.73 -8.14
C PRO A 442 8.99 -18.54 -7.19
N LEU A 443 10.18 -19.02 -7.53
CA LEU A 443 11.36 -18.89 -6.67
C LEU A 443 11.86 -17.44 -6.66
N ILE A 444 11.92 -16.81 -7.84
CA ILE A 444 12.39 -15.42 -8.00
C ILE A 444 11.34 -14.44 -7.48
N LEU A 445 10.07 -14.63 -7.87
CA LEU A 445 8.97 -13.73 -7.50
C LEU A 445 8.73 -13.70 -5.99
N SER A 446 8.88 -14.84 -5.31
CA SER A 446 8.56 -14.95 -3.88
C SER A 446 9.68 -14.52 -2.94
N GLU A 447 10.91 -14.40 -3.42
CA GLU A 447 12.08 -14.04 -2.61
C GLU A 447 11.95 -12.61 -2.05
N MET A 448 12.14 -12.40 -0.75
CA MET A 448 12.02 -11.07 -0.11
C MET A 448 13.31 -10.63 0.61
N GLY A 449 14.42 -11.34 0.36
CA GLY A 449 15.69 -11.14 1.05
C GLY A 449 15.74 -11.73 2.46
N ASP A 450 16.79 -11.37 3.20
CA ASP A 450 17.02 -11.81 4.58
C ASP A 450 17.09 -10.61 5.51
N TRP A 451 16.57 -10.78 6.73
CA TRP A 451 16.85 -9.88 7.85
C TRP A 451 18.36 -9.84 8.14
N SER A 452 18.83 -8.78 8.82
CA SER A 452 20.27 -8.59 9.08
C SER A 452 20.95 -9.71 9.90
N ASP A 453 20.16 -10.58 10.55
CA ASP A 453 20.64 -11.75 11.29
C ASP A 453 20.68 -13.04 10.44
N GLY A 454 20.35 -12.95 9.15
CA GLY A 454 20.30 -14.05 8.19
C GLY A 454 19.00 -14.86 8.22
N THR A 455 17.99 -14.42 8.97
CA THR A 455 16.65 -15.02 8.92
C THR A 455 15.97 -14.61 7.62
N PRO A 456 15.47 -15.54 6.80
CA PRO A 456 14.71 -15.19 5.60
C PRO A 456 13.46 -14.41 5.93
N VAL A 457 13.20 -13.34 5.17
CA VAL A 457 11.93 -12.64 5.24
C VAL A 457 10.82 -13.55 4.73
N LYS A 458 9.61 -13.45 5.31
CA LYS A 458 8.43 -14.15 4.78
C LYS A 458 8.26 -13.91 3.27
N PRO A 459 8.14 -14.96 2.45
CA PRO A 459 8.05 -14.83 1.01
C PRO A 459 6.68 -14.33 0.56
N ILE A 460 6.57 -13.81 -0.68
CA ILE A 460 5.26 -13.57 -1.30
C ILE A 460 4.55 -14.91 -1.51
N SER A 461 3.31 -15.02 -1.04
CA SER A 461 2.49 -16.21 -1.32
C SER A 461 1.82 -16.07 -2.68
N ILE A 462 1.82 -17.15 -3.47
CA ILE A 462 1.43 -17.13 -4.89
C ILE A 462 0.33 -18.17 -5.13
N TRP A 463 -0.77 -17.77 -5.77
CA TRP A 463 -1.84 -18.68 -6.19
C TRP A 463 -2.19 -18.50 -7.66
N GLN A 464 -2.35 -19.61 -8.38
CA GLN A 464 -2.83 -19.62 -9.78
C GLN A 464 -4.36 -19.67 -9.87
N ASP A 465 -5.02 -20.22 -8.84
CA ASP A 465 -6.48 -20.32 -8.74
C ASP A 465 -6.89 -20.21 -7.27
N ALA A 466 -6.84 -18.99 -6.72
CA ALA A 466 -7.06 -18.77 -5.30
C ALA A 466 -8.46 -19.22 -4.86
N LEU A 467 -9.47 -18.98 -5.71
CA LEU A 467 -10.87 -19.28 -5.39
C LEU A 467 -11.13 -20.79 -5.29
N ASN A 468 -10.48 -21.63 -6.11
CA ASN A 468 -10.84 -23.05 -6.18
C ASN A 468 -9.79 -24.02 -5.69
N SER A 469 -8.51 -23.65 -5.65
CA SER A 469 -7.43 -24.57 -5.32
C SER A 469 -6.98 -24.54 -3.85
N ASP A 470 -7.31 -23.48 -3.10
CA ASP A 470 -6.82 -23.27 -1.73
C ASP A 470 -7.98 -23.16 -0.71
N SER A 471 -7.77 -23.72 0.49
CA SER A 471 -8.73 -23.62 1.58
C SER A 471 -8.77 -22.23 2.21
N LYS A 472 -7.68 -21.45 2.11
CA LYS A 472 -7.56 -20.08 2.64
C LYS A 472 -8.69 -19.18 2.14
N PHE A 473 -8.96 -19.17 0.83
CA PHE A 473 -9.97 -18.30 0.23
C PHE A 473 -11.31 -19.00 -0.02
N SER A 474 -11.52 -20.19 0.54
CA SER A 474 -12.76 -20.94 0.36
C SER A 474 -14.00 -20.20 0.86
N TYR A 475 -13.83 -19.33 1.87
CA TYR A 475 -14.91 -18.51 2.42
C TYR A 475 -15.45 -17.48 1.42
N CYS A 476 -14.64 -17.05 0.44
CA CYS A 476 -15.05 -16.08 -0.57
C CYS A 476 -16.22 -16.55 -1.42
N LYS A 477 -16.41 -17.87 -1.59
CA LYS A 477 -17.56 -18.46 -2.32
C LYS A 477 -18.90 -18.15 -1.67
N THR A 478 -18.90 -17.91 -0.37
CA THR A 478 -20.11 -17.61 0.42
C THR A 478 -20.10 -16.20 1.00
N TRP A 479 -19.01 -15.45 0.77
CA TRP A 479 -18.84 -14.12 1.31
C TRP A 479 -19.84 -13.15 0.66
N LYS A 480 -20.41 -12.31 1.51
CA LYS A 480 -21.21 -11.16 1.15
C LYS A 480 -20.73 -10.01 2.04
N GLY A 481 -20.69 -8.81 1.46
CA GLY A 481 -20.38 -7.59 2.19
C GLY A 481 -21.37 -7.29 3.32
N PRO A 482 -21.04 -6.30 4.17
CA PRO A 482 -21.82 -5.89 5.34
C PRO A 482 -23.25 -5.44 5.03
#